data_AF-A0A2E1VIL8-F1
#
_entry.id   AF-A0A2E1VIL8-F1
#
_cell.length_a   1.000
_cell.length_b   1.000
_cell.length_c   1.000
_cell.angle_alpha   90.00
_cell.angle_beta   90.00
_cell.angle_gamma   90.00
#
_symmetry.space_group_name_H-M   'P 1'
#
loop_
_entity.id
_entity.type
_entity.pdbx_description
1 polymer ?
#
loop_
_entity_poly.entity_id
_entity_poly.type
_entity_poly.pdbx_seq_one_letter_code
_entity_poly.pdbx_strand_id
1 'polypeptide(L)'
;MLTVDASTFRKPWSELKALGADAVKNGETVIDVSAWEQASSAHLAVLVYWWKSARAMNRSLTLTGMNPTFKTLAELGGVMCIETGESDAGH
;
A
#
# COMPACT_ATOMS: atom_id res chain seq x y z
N MET A 1 -1.70 -13.63 -2.70
CA MET A 1 -2.32 -12.29 -2.85
C MET A 1 -3.13 -12.05 -1.60
N LEU A 2 -2.83 -10.99 -0.85
CA LEU A 2 -3.57 -10.62 0.35
C LEU A 2 -4.66 -9.61 -0.01
N THR A 3 -5.91 -9.88 0.37
CA THR A 3 -7.00 -8.91 0.27
C THR A 3 -7.27 -8.33 1.65
N VAL A 4 -7.18 -7.01 1.81
CA VAL A 4 -7.53 -6.37 3.08
C VAL A 4 -9.03 -6.15 3.17
N ASP A 5 -9.59 -6.38 4.35
CA ASP A 5 -11.01 -6.16 4.61
C ASP A 5 -11.30 -4.68 4.92
N ALA A 6 -12.53 -4.22 4.67
CA ALA A 6 -12.95 -2.85 4.98
C ALA A 6 -12.77 -2.48 6.46
N SER A 7 -12.93 -3.45 7.37
CA SER A 7 -12.71 -3.27 8.80
C SER A 7 -11.26 -2.91 9.15
N THR A 8 -10.30 -3.31 8.33
CA THR A 8 -8.88 -2.96 8.55
C THR A 8 -8.64 -1.46 8.43
N PHE A 9 -9.48 -0.73 7.68
CA PHE A 9 -9.39 0.73 7.57
C PHE A 9 -9.49 1.43 8.93
N ARG A 10 -10.19 0.83 9.90
CA ARG A 10 -10.37 1.40 11.25
C ARG A 10 -9.36 0.88 12.27
N LYS A 11 -8.45 -0.02 11.88
CA LYS A 11 -7.42 -0.54 12.78
C LYS A 11 -6.41 0.55 13.16
N PRO A 12 -5.81 0.44 14.35
CA PRO A 12 -4.74 1.35 14.75
C PRO A 12 -3.55 1.25 13.79
N TRP A 13 -2.84 2.36 13.66
CA TRP A 13 -1.79 2.53 12.66
C TRP A 13 -0.65 1.50 12.78
N SER A 14 -0.33 1.11 14.02
CA SER A 14 0.68 0.09 14.31
C SER A 14 0.30 -1.28 13.76
N GLU A 15 -0.98 -1.67 13.87
CA GLU A 15 -1.48 -2.93 13.31
C GLU A 15 -1.49 -2.90 11.78
N LEU A 16 -1.92 -1.77 11.18
CA LEU A 16 -1.91 -1.61 9.74
C LEU A 16 -0.50 -1.74 9.16
N LYS A 17 0.50 -1.07 9.75
CA LYS A 17 1.90 -1.21 9.33
C LYS A 17 2.39 -2.65 9.44
N ALA A 18 2.08 -3.32 10.56
CA ALA A 18 2.46 -4.70 10.77
C ALA A 18 1.82 -5.64 9.74
N LEU A 19 0.55 -5.43 9.38
CA LEU A 19 -0.18 -6.27 8.43
C LEU A 19 0.53 -6.36 7.07
N GLY A 20 0.86 -5.23 6.44
CA GLY A 20 1.54 -5.26 5.15
C GLY A 20 3.01 -5.65 5.24
N ALA A 21 3.72 -5.27 6.32
CA ALA A 21 5.10 -5.72 6.52
C ALA A 21 5.20 -7.24 6.72
N ASP A 22 4.27 -7.82 7.46
CA ASP A 22 4.19 -9.26 7.66
C ASP A 22 3.78 -9.98 6.37
N ALA A 23 2.81 -9.43 5.61
CA ALA A 23 2.45 -9.96 4.29
C ALA A 23 3.68 -10.05 3.37
N VAL A 24 4.42 -8.95 3.23
CA VAL A 24 5.66 -8.90 2.45
C VAL A 24 6.69 -9.93 2.95
N LYS A 25 6.83 -10.07 4.27
CA LYS A 25 7.75 -11.04 4.88
C LYS A 25 7.36 -12.49 4.57
N ASN A 26 6.05 -12.78 4.55
CA ASN A 26 5.50 -14.09 4.15
C ASN A 26 5.63 -14.35 2.64
N GLY A 27 6.08 -13.35 1.87
CA GLY A 27 6.37 -13.46 0.46
C GLY A 27 5.32 -12.83 -0.45
N GLU A 28 4.37 -12.12 0.13
CA GLU A 28 3.27 -11.52 -0.61
C GLU A 28 3.73 -10.29 -1.40
N THR A 29 3.46 -10.33 -2.70
CA THR A 29 3.86 -9.30 -3.66
C THR A 29 2.69 -8.48 -4.18
N VAL A 30 1.45 -8.87 -3.84
CA VAL A 30 0.23 -8.17 -4.23
C VAL A 30 -0.69 -8.04 -3.03
N ILE A 31 -1.05 -6.80 -2.69
CA ILE A 31 -2.05 -6.49 -1.67
C ILE A 31 -3.20 -5.73 -2.33
N ASP A 32 -4.41 -6.28 -2.20
CA ASP A 32 -5.62 -5.67 -2.70
C ASP A 32 -6.32 -4.86 -1.61
N VAL A 33 -6.56 -3.59 -1.90
CA VAL A 33 -7.22 -2.61 -1.01
C VAL A 33 -8.58 -2.16 -1.53
N SER A 34 -9.20 -2.95 -2.41
CA SER A 34 -10.51 -2.63 -3.01
C SER A 34 -11.63 -2.46 -1.98
N ALA A 35 -11.51 -3.10 -0.81
CA ALA A 35 -12.46 -2.95 0.28
C ALA A 35 -12.37 -1.60 1.01
N TRP A 36 -11.34 -0.79 0.77
CA TRP A 36 -11.21 0.55 1.34
C TRP A 36 -11.96 1.57 0.48
N GLU A 37 -13.23 1.80 0.81
CA GLU A 37 -14.08 2.75 0.08
C GLU A 37 -13.66 4.22 0.28
N GLN A 38 -13.03 4.52 1.40
CA GLN A 38 -12.56 5.87 1.74
C GLN A 38 -11.05 5.98 1.59
N ALA A 39 -10.57 7.17 1.25
CA ALA A 39 -9.14 7.47 1.19
C ALA A 39 -8.77 8.58 2.18
N SER A 40 -7.61 8.43 2.80
CA SER A 40 -7.03 9.43 3.69
C SER A 40 -5.52 9.42 3.56
N SER A 41 -4.89 10.59 3.75
CA SER A 41 -3.44 10.74 3.73
C SER A 41 -2.74 9.81 4.72
N ALA A 42 -3.37 9.52 5.86
CA ALA A 42 -2.82 8.60 6.86
C ALA A 42 -2.75 7.16 6.34
N HIS A 43 -3.80 6.71 5.64
CA HIS A 43 -3.84 5.39 5.01
C HIS A 43 -2.91 5.31 3.80
N LEU A 44 -2.81 6.37 3.01
CA LEU A 44 -1.84 6.44 1.92
C LEU A 44 -0.40 6.28 2.45
N ALA A 45 -0.07 6.90 3.58
CA ALA A 45 1.23 6.72 4.21
C ALA A 45 1.49 5.26 4.64
N VAL A 46 0.44 4.50 5.03
CA VAL A 46 0.56 3.06 5.30
C VAL A 46 0.89 2.29 4.03
N LEU A 47 0.16 2.57 2.94
CA LEU A 47 0.37 1.92 1.65
C LEU A 47 1.82 2.12 1.16
N VAL A 48 2.31 3.35 1.26
CA VAL A 48 3.70 3.71 0.96
C VAL A 48 4.68 2.98 1.89
N TYR A 49 4.35 2.86 3.17
CA TYR A 49 5.19 2.13 4.13
C TYR A 49 5.30 0.64 3.78
N TRP A 50 4.21 0.00 3.36
CA TRP A 50 4.23 -1.40 2.91
C TRP A 50 5.12 -1.56 1.69
N TRP A 51 4.97 -0.68 0.69
CA TRP A 51 5.79 -0.69 -0.52
C TRP A 51 7.27 -0.48 -0.20
N LYS A 52 7.60 0.51 0.65
CA LYS A 52 8.99 0.73 1.11
C LYS A 52 9.55 -0.47 1.86
N SER A 53 8.73 -1.15 2.67
CA SER A 53 9.14 -2.34 3.41
C SER A 53 9.47 -3.49 2.47
N ALA A 54 8.68 -3.70 1.41
CA ALA A 54 9.00 -4.67 0.36
C ALA A 54 10.31 -4.35 -0.35
N ARG A 55 10.51 -3.08 -0.72
CA ARG A 55 11.75 -2.61 -1.35
C ARG A 55 12.97 -2.83 -0.47
N ALA A 56 12.87 -2.57 0.83
CA ALA A 56 13.94 -2.86 1.79
C ALA A 56 14.30 -4.35 1.86
N MET A 57 13.36 -5.24 1.53
CA MET A 57 13.56 -6.69 1.46
C MET A 57 13.92 -7.19 0.04
N ASN A 58 14.25 -6.30 -0.90
CA ASN A 58 14.46 -6.61 -2.32
C ASN A 58 13.27 -7.33 -2.98
N ARG A 59 12.06 -7.06 -2.51
CA ARG A 59 10.81 -7.56 -3.07
C ARG A 59 10.04 -6.43 -3.74
N SER A 60 9.29 -6.78 -4.78
CA SER A 60 8.27 -5.91 -5.34
C SER A 60 6.95 -6.10 -4.60
N LEU A 61 6.23 -4.99 -4.37
CA LEU A 61 4.88 -5.00 -3.85
C LEU A 61 4.01 -4.15 -4.76
N THR A 62 2.90 -4.72 -5.21
CA THR A 62 1.91 -4.07 -6.04
C THR A 62 0.64 -3.89 -5.23
N LEU A 63 0.13 -2.66 -5.17
CA LEU A 63 -1.15 -2.36 -4.54
C LEU A 63 -2.25 -2.28 -5.59
N THR A 64 -3.30 -3.08 -5.44
CA THR A 64 -4.45 -3.12 -6.36
C THR A 64 -5.74 -2.65 -5.68
N GLY A 65 -6.74 -2.31 -6.49
CA GLY A 65 -8.05 -1.93 -5.97
C GLY A 65 -8.12 -0.53 -5.35
N MET A 66 -7.12 0.33 -5.58
CA MET A 66 -7.17 1.71 -5.08
C MET A 66 -8.31 2.50 -5.72
N ASN A 67 -9.16 3.07 -4.87
CA ASN A 67 -10.25 3.95 -5.28
C ASN A 67 -9.69 5.24 -5.97
N PRO A 68 -10.49 5.97 -6.75
CA PRO A 68 -10.01 7.16 -7.46
C PRO A 68 -9.46 8.24 -6.53
N THR A 69 -9.99 8.37 -5.31
CA THR A 69 -9.48 9.34 -4.33
C THR A 69 -8.07 8.99 -3.84
N PHE A 70 -7.77 7.70 -3.62
CA PHE A 70 -6.44 7.23 -3.29
C PHE A 70 -5.47 7.50 -4.43
N LYS A 71 -5.88 7.25 -5.67
CA LYS A 71 -5.08 7.59 -6.85
C LYS A 71 -4.77 9.09 -6.83
N THR A 72 -5.77 9.96 -6.76
CA THR A 72 -5.54 11.42 -6.69
C THR A 72 -4.62 11.82 -5.53
N LEU A 73 -4.80 11.26 -4.32
CA LEU A 73 -3.90 11.54 -3.20
C LEU A 73 -2.47 11.02 -3.45
N ALA A 74 -2.33 9.87 -4.09
CA ALA A 74 -1.03 9.32 -4.49
C ALA A 74 -0.35 10.19 -5.55
N GLU A 75 -1.11 10.72 -6.51
CA GLU A 75 -0.63 11.67 -7.52
C GLU A 75 -0.16 12.96 -6.86
N LEU A 76 -0.98 13.56 -5.99
CA LEU A 76 -0.64 14.78 -5.24
C LEU A 76 0.55 14.57 -4.30
N GLY A 77 0.69 13.37 -3.74
CA GLY A 77 1.79 12.99 -2.86
C GLY A 77 3.06 12.53 -3.59
N GLY A 78 3.04 12.42 -4.93
CA GLY A 78 4.17 11.91 -5.73
C GLY A 78 4.51 10.44 -5.45
N VAL A 79 3.55 9.62 -5.04
CA VAL A 79 3.75 8.21 -4.64
C VAL A 79 3.05 7.21 -5.57
N MET A 80 2.84 7.56 -6.85
CA MET A 80 2.25 6.65 -7.85
C MET A 80 3.03 5.34 -8.06
N CYS A 81 4.32 5.29 -7.68
CA CYS A 81 5.18 4.11 -7.79
C CYS A 81 4.67 2.87 -7.02
N ILE A 82 3.70 3.05 -6.11
CA ILE A 82 3.09 1.97 -5.34
C ILE A 82 2.07 1.14 -6.16
N GLU A 83 1.56 1.66 -7.29
CA GLU A 83 0.63 0.94 -8.20
C GLU A 83 1.36 -0.02 -9.13
N THR A 84 2.52 0.37 -9.64
CA THR A 84 3.26 -0.42 -10.63
C THR A 84 4.20 -1.42 -9.95
N GLY A 85 4.45 -1.27 -8.66
CA GLY A 85 5.47 -2.04 -7.95
C GLY A 85 6.88 -1.70 -8.43
N GLU A 86 7.05 -0.73 -9.32
CA GLU A 86 8.29 -0.24 -9.89
C GLU A 86 8.69 1.08 -9.23
N SER A 87 9.91 1.16 -8.71
CA SER A 87 10.51 2.43 -8.33
C SER A 87 10.76 3.18 -9.62
N ASP A 88 9.95 4.18 -9.90
CA ASP A 88 10.32 5.22 -10.84
C ASP A 88 11.49 5.99 -10.21
N ALA A 89 12.69 5.42 -10.38
CA ALA A 89 13.95 6.07 -10.12
C ALA A 89 14.35 6.74 -11.45
N GLY A 90 13.61 7.79 -11.81
CA GLY A 90 13.84 8.59 -13.00
C GLY A 90 13.97 10.07 -12.65
N HIS A 91 15.17 10.49 -12.22
CA HIS A 91 15.67 11.84 -12.54
C HIS A 91 17.20 11.89 -12.48
#